data_AF-A0A1I1HFB6-F1
#
_entry.id   AF-A0A1I1HFB6-F1
#
_cell.length_a   1.000
_cell.length_b   1.000
_cell.length_c   1.000
_cell.angle_alpha   90.00
_cell.angle_beta   90.00
_cell.angle_gamma   90.00
#
_symmetry.space_group_name_H-M   'P 1'
#
loop_
_entity.id
_entity.type
_entity.pdbx_description
1 polymer ?
#
loop_
_entity_poly.entity_id
_entity_poly.type
_entity_poly.pdbx_seq_one_letter_code
_entity_poly.pdbx_strand_id
1 'polypeptide(L)'
;MYSNICGYKNKFNRLYLTGKVKYSDGELVSNAIIIVEKIINCYKRYYIGYAITDIKGDFIIEVKDRNAYYKLTAFDCNLKGISYMNL
;
A
#
# COMPACT_ATOMS: atom_id res chain seq x y z
N MET A 1 -5.63 -6.04 17.22
CA MET A 1 -4.47 -5.23 16.81
C MET A 1 -4.99 -3.82 16.57
N TYR A 2 -4.70 -2.87 17.45
CA TYR A 2 -5.30 -1.53 17.42
C TYR A 2 -4.37 -0.55 16.69
N SER A 3 -4.86 0.11 15.64
CA SER A 3 -4.19 1.27 15.03
C SER A 3 -4.96 2.54 15.37
N ASN A 4 -4.30 3.47 16.06
CA ASN A 4 -4.83 4.80 16.34
C ASN A 4 -4.69 5.67 15.09
N ILE A 5 -5.82 6.00 14.46
CA ILE A 5 -5.88 6.95 13.35
C ILE A 5 -6.25 8.33 13.91
N CYS A 6 -5.25 9.14 14.27
CA CYS A 6 -5.48 10.57 14.49
C CYS A 6 -5.55 11.26 13.12
N GLY A 7 -6.60 12.06 12.88
CA GLY A 7 -6.66 12.89 11.68
C GLY A 7 -7.46 14.16 11.90
N TYR A 8 -6.81 15.29 11.62
CA TYR A 8 -7.36 16.64 11.64
C TYR A 8 -8.35 16.87 10.49
N LYS A 9 -9.40 17.66 10.75
CA LYS A 9 -10.48 17.97 9.79
C LYS A 9 -10.05 19.15 8.92
N ASN A 10 -9.55 18.88 7.72
CA ASN A 10 -9.18 19.90 6.74
C ASN A 10 -10.18 19.91 5.58
N LYS A 11 -10.44 21.08 4.99
CA LYS A 11 -11.41 21.28 3.87
C LYS A 11 -11.05 20.48 2.61
N PHE A 12 -9.85 19.90 2.60
CA PHE A 12 -9.38 18.89 1.67
C PHE A 12 -9.36 17.54 2.39
N ASN A 13 -10.14 16.58 1.90
CA ASN A 13 -10.27 15.23 2.47
C ASN A 13 -9.04 14.36 2.16
N ARG A 14 -7.84 14.95 2.25
CA ARG A 14 -6.56 14.32 1.96
C ARG A 14 -6.10 13.54 3.19
N LEU A 15 -5.68 12.30 2.97
CA LEU A 15 -5.18 11.38 3.97
C LEU A 15 -3.90 10.76 3.43
N TYR A 16 -2.91 10.54 4.30
CA TYR A 16 -1.74 9.75 3.95
C TYR A 16 -1.92 8.31 4.44
N LEU A 17 -1.82 7.36 3.53
CA LEU A 17 -1.66 5.95 3.87
C LEU A 17 -0.16 5.68 4.00
N THR A 18 0.26 5.22 5.17
CA THR A 18 1.64 4.88 5.47
C THR A 18 1.74 3.44 5.93
N GLY A 19 2.84 2.77 5.62
CA GLY A 19 3.08 1.41 6.11
C GLY A 19 4.51 0.97 5.86
N LYS A 20 4.79 -0.27 6.27
CA LYS A 20 6.11 -0.91 6.15
C LYS A 20 5.94 -2.28 5.53
N VAL A 21 6.74 -2.60 4.52
CA VAL A 21 6.76 -3.91 3.85
C VAL A 21 7.97 -4.71 4.31
N LYS A 22 7.72 -5.96 4.68
CA LYS A 22 8.72 -6.94 5.11
C LYS A 22 8.32 -8.33 4.61
N TYR A 23 9.29 -9.19 4.36
CA TYR A 23 9.04 -10.61 4.13
C TYR A 23 8.63 -11.30 5.45
N SER A 24 8.21 -12.56 5.36
CA SER A 24 7.75 -13.33 6.52
C SER A 24 8.85 -13.61 7.55
N ASP A 25 10.11 -13.65 7.12
CA ASP A 25 11.30 -13.80 7.97
C ASP A 25 11.67 -12.50 8.71
N GLY A 26 11.03 -11.37 8.35
CA GLY A 26 11.25 -10.06 8.94
C GLY A 26 12.19 -9.16 8.16
N GLU A 27 12.81 -9.62 7.07
CA GLU A 27 13.65 -8.78 6.21
C GLU A 27 12.82 -7.66 5.57
N LEU A 28 13.36 -6.43 5.57
CA LEU A 28 12.69 -5.25 5.03
C LEU A 28 12.79 -5.23 3.51
N VAL A 29 11.68 -4.91 2.83
CA VAL A 29 11.63 -4.89 1.36
C VAL A 29 11.77 -3.46 0.85
N SER A 30 12.94 -3.12 0.31
CA SER A 30 13.17 -1.85 -0.38
C SER A 30 12.76 -1.91 -1.86
N ASN A 31 12.35 -0.79 -2.45
CA ASN A 31 11.93 -0.69 -3.85
C ASN A 31 10.73 -1.57 -4.24
N ALA A 32 9.90 -1.96 -3.28
CA ALA A 32 8.63 -2.63 -3.55
C ALA A 32 7.61 -1.62 -4.09
N ILE A 33 6.88 -2.00 -5.13
CA ILE A 33 5.76 -1.21 -5.66
C ILE A 33 4.51 -1.53 -4.86
N ILE A 34 3.91 -0.51 -4.26
CA ILE A 34 2.66 -0.59 -3.54
C ILE A 34 1.56 -0.01 -4.42
N ILE A 35 0.71 -0.86 -4.98
CA ILE A 35 -0.48 -0.44 -5.73
C ILE A 35 -1.62 -0.19 -4.75
N VAL A 36 -2.27 0.97 -4.90
CA VAL A 36 -3.44 1.35 -4.09
C VAL A 36 -4.69 1.39 -4.94
N GLU A 37 -5.70 0.66 -4.51
CA GLU A 37 -7.03 0.60 -5.12
C GLU A 37 -8.08 1.07 -4.11
N LYS A 38 -9.01 1.92 -4.54
CA LYS A 38 -10.21 2.28 -3.75
C LYS A 38 -11.31 1.26 -4.00
N ILE A 39 -11.92 0.75 -2.94
CA ILE A 39 -13.05 -0.18 -3.00
C ILE A 39 -14.36 0.63 -3.04
N ILE A 40 -15.21 0.34 -4.02
CA ILE A 40 -16.54 0.93 -4.18
C ILE A 40 -17.59 -0.18 -4.17
N ASN A 41 -18.58 -0.05 -3.29
CA ASN A 41 -19.70 -0.99 -3.14
C ASN A 41 -19.25 -2.46 -3.00
N CYS A 42 -18.12 -2.71 -2.33
CA CYS A 42 -17.51 -4.03 -2.08
C CYS A 42 -17.09 -4.87 -3.31
N TYR A 43 -17.61 -4.59 -4.51
CA TYR A 43 -17.37 -5.39 -5.72
C TYR A 43 -16.51 -4.69 -6.78
N LYS A 44 -16.36 -3.36 -6.71
CA LYS A 44 -15.54 -2.60 -7.67
C LYS A 44 -14.28 -2.07 -7.02
N ARG A 45 -13.19 -2.09 -7.77
CA ARG A 45 -11.90 -1.53 -7.38
C ARG A 45 -11.46 -0.51 -8.42
N TYR A 46 -11.03 0.66 -7.96
CA TYR A 46 -10.52 1.72 -8.82
C TYR A 46 -9.08 1.99 -8.45
N TYR A 47 -8.19 1.92 -9.44
CA TYR A 47 -6.80 2.30 -9.26
C TYR A 47 -6.69 3.78 -8.84
N ILE A 48 -5.92 4.04 -7.79
CA ILE A 48 -5.68 5.38 -7.27
C ILE A 48 -4.26 5.86 -7.61
N GLY A 49 -3.28 4.97 -7.45
CA GLY A 49 -1.87 5.31 -7.61
C GLY A 49 -0.97 4.21 -7.07
N TYR A 50 0.31 4.53 -7.02
CA TYR A 50 1.32 3.67 -6.42
C TYR A 50 2.28 4.46 -5.52
N ALA A 51 2.94 3.75 -4.61
CA ALA A 51 4.11 4.22 -3.89
C ALA A 51 5.25 3.19 -4.02
N ILE A 52 6.47 3.63 -3.73
CA ILE A 52 7.65 2.76 -3.70
C ILE A 52 8.20 2.79 -2.29
N THR A 53 8.55 1.63 -1.74
CA THR A 53 9.16 1.55 -0.41
C THR A 53 10.60 2.05 -0.41
N ASP A 54 10.99 2.76 0.65
CA ASP A 54 12.37 3.19 0.86
C ASP A 54 13.27 2.04 1.35
N ILE A 55 14.53 2.36 1.66
CA ILE A 55 15.52 1.39 2.17
C ILE A 55 15.12 0.74 3.51
N LYS A 56 14.15 1.30 4.23
CA LYS A 56 13.61 0.78 5.50
C LYS A 56 12.27 0.06 5.30
N GLY A 57 11.89 -0.17 4.05
CA GLY A 57 10.62 -0.77 3.67
C GLY A 57 9.41 0.14 3.89
N ASP A 58 9.62 1.42 4.22
CA ASP A 58 8.54 2.36 4.54
C ASP A 58 7.98 2.98 3.26
N PHE A 59 6.66 3.17 3.20
CA PHE A 59 5.98 3.87 2.10
C PHE A 59 5.00 4.92 2.61
N ILE A 60 4.74 5.92 1.76
CA ILE A 60 3.72 6.95 1.97
C ILE A 60 3.00 7.24 0.66
N ILE A 61 1.67 7.35 0.70
CA ILE A 61 0.86 7.75 -0.44
C ILE A 61 -0.33 8.61 -0.01
N GLU A 62 -0.58 9.70 -0.74
CA GLU A 62 -1.73 10.58 -0.52
C GLU A 62 -2.99 10.01 -1.20
N VAL A 63 -4.09 9.93 -0.46
CA VAL A 63 -5.43 9.59 -0.96
C VAL A 63 -6.42 10.69 -0.63
N LYS A 64 -7.48 10.85 -1.45
CA LYS A 64 -8.41 12.00 -1.39
C LYS A 64 -9.75 11.71 -0.69
N ASP A 65 -9.93 10.51 -0.14
CA ASP A 65 -11.18 10.14 0.55
C ASP A 65 -10.90 9.33 1.81
N ARG A 66 -11.05 9.95 2.98
CA ARG A 66 -10.79 9.33 4.27
C ARG A 66 -11.83 8.28 4.69
N ASN A 67 -13.04 8.34 4.12
CA ASN A 67 -14.14 7.44 4.49
C ASN A 67 -14.25 6.22 3.58
N ALA A 68 -13.31 6.06 2.66
CA ALA A 68 -13.27 4.94 1.74
C ALA A 68 -12.44 3.77 2.30
N TYR A 69 -12.77 2.57 1.84
CA TYR A 69 -11.91 1.40 2.02
C TYR A 69 -10.89 1.33 0.88
N TYR A 70 -9.65 1.02 1.22
CA TYR A 70 -8.56 0.85 0.26
C TYR A 70 -8.00 -0.55 0.34
N LYS A 71 -7.60 -1.09 -0.80
CA LYS A 71 -6.80 -2.30 -0.93
C LYS A 71 -5.38 -1.89 -1.34
N LEU A 72 -4.41 -2.41 -0.61
CA LEU A 72 -2.99 -2.23 -0.91
C LEU A 72 -2.43 -3.58 -1.36
N THR A 73 -1.70 -3.57 -2.47
CA THR A 73 -1.01 -4.77 -2.98
C THR A 73 0.46 -4.42 -3.16
N ALA A 74 1.36 -5.19 -2.53
CA ALA A 74 2.80 -4.98 -2.62
C ALA A 74 3.41 -5.97 -3.62
N PHE A 75 4.27 -5.46 -4.50
CA PHE A 75 5.05 -6.23 -5.45
C PHE A 75 6.53 -5.95 -5.20
N ASP A 76 7.28 -6.98 -4.86
CA ASP A 76 8.73 -6.88 -4.81
C ASP A 76 9.31 -7.04 -6.23
N CYS A 77 9.97 -5.99 -6.71
CA CYS A 77 10.62 -6.00 -8.02
C CYS A 77 12.02 -6.60 -7.98
N ASN A 78 12.57 -6.91 -6.80
CA ASN A 78 13.92 -7.45 -6.65
C ASN A 78 14.02 -8.95 -6.90
N LEU A 79 13.06 -9.55 -7.61
CA LEU A 79 12.96 -10.98 -7.92
C LEU A 79 14.33 -11.68 -7.97
N LYS A 80 14.75 -12.28 -6.86
CA LYS A 80 15.71 -13.37 -6.87
C LYS A 80 14.99 -14.57 -7.50
N GLY A 81 14.90 -14.57 -8.83
CA GLY A 81 14.41 -15.67 -9.67
C GLY A 81 12.93 -16.01 -9.53
N ILE A 82 12.06 -15.40 -10.34
CA ILE A 82 10.80 -16.07 -10.71
C ILE A 82 11.10 -17.01 -11.87
N SER A 83 11.27 -18.29 -11.57
CA SER A 83 11.10 -19.38 -12.52
C SER A 83 9.60 -19.64 -12.66
N TYR A 84 9.02 -19.41 -13.83
CA TYR A 84 7.67 -19.87 -14.12
C TYR A 84 7.68 -21.41 -14.21
N MET A 85 6.92 -22.09 -13.36
CA MET A 85 6.54 -23.48 -13.57
C MET A 85 5.02 -23.52 -13.68
N ASN A 86 4.53 -23.67 -14.91
CA ASN A 86 3.13 -24.02 -15.17
C ASN A 86 2.91 -25.44 -14.65
N LEU A 87 1.89 -25.63 -13.82
CA LEU A 87 1.20 -26.90 -13.63
C LEU A 87 -0.22 -26.75 -14.14
#